data_AF-A0A351X703-F1
#
_entry.id   AF-A0A351X703-F1
#
_cell.length_a   1.000
_cell.length_b   1.000
_cell.length_c   1.000
_cell.angle_alpha   90.00
_cell.angle_beta   90.00
_cell.angle_gamma   90.00
#
_symmetry.space_group_name_H-M   'P 1'
#
loop_
_entity.id
_entity.type
_entity.pdbx_description
1 polymer ?
#
loop_
_entity_poly.entity_id
_entity_poly.type
_entity_poly.pdbx_seq_one_letter_code
_entity_poly.pdbx_strand_id
1 'polypeptide(L)'
;MQNKFPVLHVIVWIFRILGVLVLITALIAGIAGLVAGFGRGFGMMDRWSYGGMMGYGGVSIFLSGLLGGIFLYGAGEVIALLLAIEENTRSSQRVMEEKKETPAEPPANPS
;
A
#
# COMPACT_ATOMS: atom_id res chain seq x y z
N MET A 1 1.13 19.74 17.33
CA MET A 1 1.24 19.78 15.86
C MET A 1 -0.08 19.26 15.30
N GLN A 2 -0.87 20.10 14.64
CA GLN A 2 -2.17 19.70 14.07
C GLN A 2 -1.96 19.18 12.65
N ASN A 3 -2.24 17.90 12.41
CA ASN A 3 -2.24 17.31 11.07
C ASN A 3 -3.43 17.93 10.31
N LYS A 4 -3.15 18.73 9.28
CA LYS A 4 -4.21 19.41 8.50
C LYS A 4 -5.03 18.43 7.63
N PHE A 5 -4.50 17.22 7.37
CA PHE A 5 -5.14 16.23 6.51
C PHE A 5 -5.39 14.91 7.24
N PRO A 6 -6.24 14.90 8.28
CA PRO A 6 -6.57 13.66 9.01
C PRO A 6 -7.27 12.65 8.09
N VAL A 7 -8.12 13.14 7.17
CA VAL A 7 -8.83 12.30 6.20
C VAL A 7 -7.84 11.56 5.29
N LEU A 8 -6.78 12.22 4.82
CA LEU A 8 -5.84 11.60 3.90
C LEU A 8 -5.00 10.50 4.55
N HIS A 9 -4.68 10.65 5.84
CA HIS A 9 -4.07 9.59 6.65
C HIS A 9 -5.00 8.38 6.83
N VAL A 10 -6.30 8.62 7.04
CA VAL A 10 -7.30 7.55 7.10
C VAL A 10 -7.39 6.83 5.75
N ILE A 11 -7.37 7.56 4.63
CA ILE A 11 -7.35 6.96 3.30
C ILE A 11 -6.12 6.07 3.10
N VAL A 12 -4.91 6.54 3.45
CA VAL A 12 -3.68 5.73 3.41
C VAL A 12 -3.87 4.42 4.19
N TRP A 13 -4.41 4.51 5.40
CA TRP A 13 -4.65 3.35 6.26
C TRP A 13 -5.65 2.37 5.64
N ILE A 14 -6.75 2.87 5.07
CA ILE A 14 -7.75 2.07 4.35
C ILE A 14 -7.11 1.35 3.16
N PHE A 15 -6.34 2.06 2.32
CA PHE A 15 -5.69 1.47 1.14
C PHE A 15 -4.71 0.37 1.54
N ARG A 16 -3.91 0.57 2.59
CA ARG A 16 -3.00 -0.46 3.12
C ARG A 16 -3.77 -1.70 3.57
N ILE A 17 -4.84 -1.53 4.34
CA ILE A 17 -5.65 -2.66 4.84
C ILE A 17 -6.33 -3.39 3.69
N LEU A 18 -6.98 -2.66 2.79
CA LEU A 18 -7.64 -3.27 1.63
C LEU A 18 -6.62 -4.00 0.75
N GLY A 19 -5.42 -3.44 0.53
CA GLY A 19 -4.35 -4.09 -0.22
C GLY A 19 -3.94 -5.41 0.41
N VAL A 20 -3.71 -5.43 1.73
CA VAL A 20 -3.39 -6.67 2.47
C VAL A 20 -4.53 -7.68 2.41
N LEU A 21 -5.78 -7.25 2.56
CA LEU A 21 -6.94 -8.13 2.46
C LEU A 21 -7.07 -8.76 1.06
N VAL A 22 -6.87 -7.96 0.01
CA VAL A 22 -6.87 -8.44 -1.38
C VAL A 22 -5.73 -9.45 -1.59
N LEU A 23 -4.54 -9.21 -1.05
CA LEU A 23 -3.42 -10.14 -1.14
C LEU A 23 -3.72 -11.49 -0.45
N ILE A 24 -4.27 -11.46 0.76
CA ILE A 24 -4.62 -12.67 1.51
C ILE A 24 -5.70 -13.46 0.76
N THR A 25 -6.76 -12.78 0.30
CA THR A 25 -7.85 -13.44 -0.43
C THR A 25 -7.39 -14.00 -1.77
N ALA A 26 -6.53 -13.29 -2.51
CA ALA A 26 -5.92 -13.77 -3.73
C ALA A 26 -5.07 -15.02 -3.48
N LEU A 27 -4.25 -15.01 -2.42
CA LEU A 27 -3.43 -16.15 -2.03
C LEU A 27 -4.27 -17.39 -1.71
N ILE A 28 -5.30 -17.23 -0.87
CA ILE A 28 -6.21 -18.34 -0.51
C ILE A 28 -6.93 -18.86 -1.75
N ALA A 29 -7.49 -17.99 -2.58
CA ALA A 29 -8.21 -18.37 -3.80
C ALA A 29 -7.27 -19.06 -4.82
N GLY A 30 -6.04 -18.58 -4.94
CA GLY A 30 -5.01 -19.18 -5.79
C GLY A 30 -4.65 -20.59 -5.36
N ILE A 31 -4.36 -20.79 -4.06
CA ILE A 31 -4.05 -22.11 -3.49
C ILE A 31 -5.25 -23.05 -3.64
N ALA A 32 -6.45 -22.60 -3.29
CA ALA A 32 -7.67 -23.40 -3.42
C ALA A 32 -7.93 -23.80 -4.88
N GLY A 33 -7.73 -22.87 -5.82
CA GLY A 33 -7.85 -23.13 -7.25
C GLY A 33 -6.83 -24.16 -7.76
N LEU A 34 -5.58 -24.08 -7.31
CA LEU A 34 -4.55 -25.06 -7.64
C LEU A 34 -4.88 -26.45 -7.07
N VAL A 35 -5.23 -26.53 -5.78
CA VAL A 35 -5.60 -27.82 -5.14
C VAL A 35 -6.82 -28.45 -5.81
N ALA A 36 -7.85 -27.65 -6.12
CA ALA A 36 -9.03 -28.14 -6.83
C ALA A 36 -8.71 -28.58 -8.26
N GLY A 37 -7.82 -27.87 -8.95
CA GLY A 37 -7.35 -28.21 -10.30
C GLY A 37 -6.58 -29.53 -10.33
N PHE A 38 -5.60 -29.70 -9.43
CA PHE A 38 -4.79 -30.92 -9.34
C PHE A 38 -5.57 -32.12 -8.82
N GLY A 39 -6.42 -31.93 -7.79
CA GLY A 39 -7.23 -33.01 -7.21
C GLY A 39 -8.25 -33.59 -8.19
N ARG A 40 -8.78 -32.78 -9.12
CA ARG A 40 -9.66 -33.26 -10.19
C ARG A 40 -8.90 -33.82 -11.39
N GLY A 41 -7.69 -33.34 -11.65
CA GLY A 41 -6.84 -33.81 -12.77
C GLY A 41 -6.33 -35.25 -12.62
N PHE A 42 -6.17 -35.76 -11.39
CA PHE A 42 -5.71 -37.13 -11.14
C PHE A 42 -6.84 -38.18 -11.03
N GLY A 43 -8.08 -37.77 -10.73
CA GLY A 43 -9.19 -38.69 -10.43
C GLY A 43 -10.15 -38.99 -11.58
N MET A 44 -10.19 -38.18 -12.64
CA MET A 44 -11.06 -38.40 -13.80
C MET A 44 -10.35 -37.96 -15.07
N MET A 45 -9.77 -38.93 -15.76
CA MET A 45 -9.34 -38.83 -17.16
C MET A 45 -10.59 -38.81 -18.05
N ASP A 46 -11.46 -37.81 -17.90
CA ASP A 46 -12.61 -37.56 -18.77
C ASP A 46 -13.22 -36.18 -18.41
N ARG A 47 -12.62 -35.08 -18.90
CA ARG A 47 -13.22 -33.74 -19.10
C ARG A 47 -12.13 -32.71 -19.45
N TRP A 48 -11.59 -32.84 -20.66
CA TRP A 48 -10.67 -31.87 -21.25
C TRP A 48 -11.22 -30.44 -21.38
N SER A 49 -12.50 -30.19 -21.07
CA SER A 49 -13.10 -28.85 -21.09
C SER A 49 -13.25 -28.16 -19.72
N TYR A 50 -13.29 -28.90 -18.60
CA TYR A 50 -13.57 -28.32 -17.27
C TYR A 50 -12.37 -28.29 -16.33
N GLY A 51 -11.43 -29.25 -16.46
CA GLY A 51 -10.21 -29.29 -15.62
C GLY A 51 -9.24 -28.15 -15.93
N GLY A 52 -9.03 -27.85 -17.22
CA GLY A 52 -8.20 -26.72 -17.66
C GLY A 52 -8.79 -25.37 -17.22
N MET A 53 -10.10 -25.18 -17.34
CA MET A 53 -10.74 -23.90 -17.01
C MET A 53 -10.64 -23.54 -15.52
N MET A 54 -10.68 -24.52 -14.61
CA MET A 54 -10.47 -24.26 -13.17
C MET A 54 -9.00 -24.08 -12.78
N GLY A 55 -8.07 -24.86 -13.35
CA GLY A 55 -6.64 -24.71 -13.08
C GLY A 55 -6.07 -23.37 -13.58
N TYR A 56 -6.40 -22.99 -14.81
CA TYR A 56 -6.06 -21.67 -15.37
C TYR A 56 -6.82 -20.53 -14.66
N GLY A 57 -8.05 -20.78 -14.21
CA GLY A 57 -8.84 -19.82 -13.42
C GLY A 57 -8.21 -19.49 -12.07
N GLY A 58 -7.67 -20.48 -11.36
CA GLY A 58 -6.98 -20.27 -10.08
C GLY A 58 -5.73 -19.40 -10.22
N VAL A 59 -4.94 -19.65 -11.27
CA VAL A 59 -3.71 -18.88 -11.55
C VAL A 59 -4.04 -17.44 -11.97
N SER A 60 -5.07 -17.25 -12.82
CA SER A 60 -5.45 -15.90 -13.26
C SER A 60 -6.03 -15.06 -12.12
N ILE A 61 -6.86 -15.65 -11.25
CA ILE A 61 -7.38 -15.00 -10.04
C ILE A 61 -6.24 -14.65 -9.08
N PHE A 62 -5.30 -15.57 -8.87
CA PHE A 62 -4.13 -15.31 -8.03
C PHE A 62 -3.29 -14.15 -8.58
N LEU A 63 -2.94 -14.15 -9.87
CA LEU A 63 -2.10 -13.12 -10.47
C LEU A 63 -2.78 -11.75 -10.49
N SER A 64 -4.06 -11.70 -10.88
CA SER A 64 -4.82 -10.45 -10.88
C SER A 64 -5.03 -9.89 -9.47
N GLY A 65 -5.32 -10.75 -8.49
CA GLY A 65 -5.43 -10.36 -7.09
C GLY A 65 -4.09 -9.94 -6.48
N LEU A 66 -2.98 -10.61 -6.83
CA LEU A 66 -1.63 -10.24 -6.42
C LEU A 66 -1.26 -8.85 -6.94
N LEU A 67 -1.40 -8.63 -8.25
CA LEU A 67 -1.11 -7.34 -8.87
C LEU A 67 -2.02 -6.24 -8.33
N GLY A 68 -3.33 -6.51 -8.21
CA GLY A 68 -4.30 -5.57 -7.65
C GLY A 68 -3.98 -5.20 -6.20
N GLY A 69 -3.65 -6.18 -5.36
CA GLY A 69 -3.29 -5.97 -3.95
C GLY A 69 -2.00 -5.16 -3.78
N ILE A 70 -0.97 -5.48 -4.56
CA ILE A 70 0.29 -4.70 -4.59
C ILE A 70 0.01 -3.26 -5.03
N PHE A 71 -0.78 -3.08 -6.09
CA PHE A 71 -1.11 -1.75 -6.59
C PHE A 71 -1.87 -0.93 -5.56
N LEU A 72 -2.86 -1.52 -4.90
CA LEU A 72 -3.66 -0.85 -3.88
C LEU A 72 -2.80 -0.44 -2.67
N TYR A 73 -1.95 -1.36 -2.19
CA TYR A 73 -1.03 -1.07 -1.09
C TYR A 73 -0.02 0.02 -1.48
N GLY A 74 0.58 -0.10 -2.66
CA GLY A 74 1.55 0.86 -3.20
C GLY A 74 0.95 2.25 -3.40
N ALA A 75 -0.30 2.35 -3.86
CA ALA A 75 -1.00 3.63 -3.97
C ALA A 75 -1.15 4.31 -2.60
N GLY A 76 -1.45 3.53 -1.55
CA GLY A 76 -1.46 4.03 -0.17
C GLY A 76 -0.08 4.56 0.27
N GLU A 77 1.01 3.85 -0.04
CA GLU A 77 2.38 4.29 0.26
C GLU A 77 2.75 5.58 -0.46
N VAL A 78 2.39 5.72 -1.74
CA VAL A 78 2.68 6.95 -2.50
C VAL A 78 1.99 8.16 -1.86
N ILE A 79 0.73 8.02 -1.44
CA ILE A 79 0.01 9.10 -0.75
C ILE A 79 0.68 9.41 0.61
N ALA A 80 1.11 8.38 1.35
CA ALA A 80 1.82 8.56 2.61
C ALA A 80 3.14 9.33 2.43
N LEU A 81 3.90 9.03 1.37
CA LEU A 81 5.13 9.74 1.04
C LEU A 81 4.89 11.21 0.70
N LEU A 82 3.85 11.51 -0.09
CA LEU A 82 3.49 12.88 -0.44
C LEU A 82 3.09 13.70 0.81
N LEU A 83 2.32 13.10 1.72
CA LEU A 83 1.98 13.71 3.01
C LEU A 83 3.25 14.01 3.84
N ALA A 84 4.17 13.05 3.92
CA ALA A 84 5.42 13.23 4.67
C ALA A 84 6.29 14.36 4.09
N ILE A 85 6.36 14.49 2.76
CA ILE A 85 7.07 15.59 2.10
C ILE A 85 6.45 16.94 2.47
N GLU A 86 5.13 17.03 2.47
CA GLU A 86 4.40 18.26 2.79
C GLU A 86 4.61 18.67 4.25
N GLU A 87 4.47 17.71 5.18
CA GLU A 87 4.67 17.92 6.61
C GLU A 87 6.09 18.36 6.93
N ASN A 88 7.09 17.74 6.29
CA ASN A 88 8.50 18.12 6.42
C ASN A 88 8.76 19.54 5.88
N THR A 89 8.24 19.87 4.71
CA THR A 89 8.42 21.21 4.10
C THR A 89 7.85 22.30 5.01
N ARG A 90 6.66 22.07 5.59
CA ARG A 90 6.04 23.00 6.52
C ARG A 90 6.80 23.12 7.84
N SER A 91 7.33 22.00 8.34
CA SER A 91 8.20 22.01 9.52
C SER A 91 9.45 22.87 9.27
N SER A 92 10.10 22.69 8.12
CA SER A 92 11.26 23.50 7.73
C SER A 92 10.94 24.98 7.61
N GLN A 93 9.79 25.36 7.04
CA GLN A 93 9.37 26.77 6.98
C GLN A 93 9.21 27.39 8.37
N ARG A 94 8.56 26.69 9.30
CA ARG A 94 8.38 27.19 10.68
C ARG A 94 9.72 27.42 11.40
N VAL A 95 10.67 26.49 11.25
CA VAL A 95 12.02 26.64 11.82
C VAL A 95 12.75 27.84 11.23
N MET A 96 12.57 28.12 9.92
CA MET A 96 13.17 29.29 9.28
C MET A 96 12.53 30.60 9.73
N GLU A 97 11.21 30.62 9.97
CA GLU A 97 10.49 31.76 10.53
C GLU A 97 10.96 32.06 11.96
N GLU A 98 11.04 31.05 12.82
CA GLU A 98 11.54 31.17 14.20
C GLU A 98 12.98 31.72 14.25
N LYS A 99 13.84 31.24 13.34
CA LYS A 99 15.22 31.74 13.23
C LYS A 99 15.30 33.20 12.78
N LYS A 100 14.36 33.68 11.96
CA LYS A 100 14.30 35.10 11.54
C LYS A 100 13.83 36.02 12.66
N GLU A 101 12.96 35.53 13.54
CA GLU A 101 12.40 36.31 14.65
C GLU A 101 13.33 36.39 15.87
N THR A 102 14.38 35.56 15.92
CA THR A 102 15.42 35.68 16.96
C THR A 102 16.35 36.85 16.59
N PRO A 103 16.31 38.00 17.30
CA PRO A 103 17.17 39.13 16.99
C PRO A 103 18.64 38.75 17.22
N ALA A 104 19.53 39.15 16.31
CA ALA A 104 20.96 39.00 16.51
C ALA A 104 21.35 39.68 17.84
N GLU A 105 21.87 38.90 18.78
CA GLU A 105 22.43 39.42 20.03
C GLU A 105 23.48 40.48 19.67
N PRO A 106 23.37 41.73 20.16
CA PRO A 106 24.33 42.78 19.83
C PRO A 106 25.73 42.31 20.20
N PRO A 107 26.77 42.58 19.38
CA PRO A 107 28.12 42.13 19.70
C PRO A 107 28.50 42.66 21.09
N ALA A 108 28.78 41.73 22.00
CA ALA A 108 29.22 42.04 23.35
C ALA A 108 30.45 42.95 23.26
N ASN A 109 30.30 44.19 23.73
CA ASN A 109 31.35 45.19 23.70
C ASN A 109 32.52 44.70 24.59
N PRO A 110 33.71 44.41 24.05
CA PRO A 110 34.85 44.08 24.87
C PRO A 110 35.31 45.37 25.57
N SER A 111 35.03 45.45 26.87
CA SER A 111 35.54 46.46 27.81
C SER A 111 37.04 46.36 28.01
#